data_AF-A0AAP2D333-F1
#
_entry.id   AF-A0AAP2D333-F1
#
_cell.length_a   1.000
_cell.length_b   1.000
_cell.length_c   1.000
_cell.angle_alpha   90.00
_cell.angle_beta   90.00
_cell.angle_gamma   90.00
#
_symmetry.space_group_name_H-M   'P 1'
#
loop_
_entity.id
_entity.type
_entity.pdbx_description
1 polymer ?
#
loop_
_entity_poly.entity_id
_entity_poly.type
_entity_poly.pdbx_seq_one_letter_code
_entity_poly.pdbx_strand_id
1 'polypeptide(L)' 'MEKEDLLAIANTPVPFGKYKGRMLIDLPEEYLLWFARKGEFPAGRLGELMQITLAVKMEGLQGLVKPLRRPQP' A
#
# COMPACT_ATOMS: atom_id res chain seq x y z
N MET A 1 -6.40 -5.70 -11.31
CA MET A 1 -5.94 -4.44 -10.70
C MET A 1 -6.60 -3.33 -11.49
N GLU A 2 -7.55 -2.64 -10.86
CA GLU A 2 -8.27 -1.53 -11.48
C GLU A 2 -7.51 -0.22 -11.26
N LYS A 3 -7.80 0.81 -12.06
CA LYS A 3 -7.16 2.13 -11.92
C LYS A 3 -7.42 2.73 -10.53
N GLU A 4 -8.60 2.46 -9.97
CA GLU A 4 -9.01 2.86 -8.62
C GLU A 4 -8.11 2.27 -7.53
N ASP A 5 -7.59 1.05 -7.73
CA ASP A 5 -6.65 0.42 -6.79
C ASP A 5 -5.36 1.22 -6.71
N LEU A 6 -4.80 1.61 -7.87
CA LEU A 6 -3.56 2.39 -7.96
C LEU A 6 -3.71 3.76 -7.28
N LEU A 7 -4.86 4.41 -7.48
CA LEU A 7 -5.17 5.66 -6.81
C LEU A 7 -5.33 5.48 -5.30
N ALA A 8 -5.96 4.39 -4.86
CA ALA A 8 -6.15 4.09 -3.46
C ALA A 8 -4.82 3.78 -2.75
N ILE A 9 -3.97 2.90 -3.29
CA ILE A 9 -2.66 2.61 -2.66
C ILE A 9 -1.76 3.87 -2.59
N ALA A 10 -1.89 4.80 -3.53
CA ALA A 10 -1.14 6.06 -3.52
C ALA A 10 -1.63 7.03 -2.42
N ASN A 11 -2.92 6.99 -2.06
CA ASN A 11 -3.57 8.03 -1.27
C ASN A 11 -4.27 7.55 0.01
N THR A 12 -4.27 6.25 0.28
CA THR A 12 -4.82 5.68 1.52
C THR A 12 -3.74 5.71 2.61
N PRO A 13 -3.98 6.43 3.73
CA PRO A 13 -3.09 6.37 4.87
C PRO A 13 -3.29 5.08 5.67
N VAL A 14 -2.21 4.61 6.28
CA VAL A 14 -2.22 3.45 7.17
C VAL A 14 -2.91 3.84 8.48
N PRO A 15 -3.94 3.11 8.95
CA PRO A 15 -4.70 3.51 10.13
C PRO A 15 -4.09 3.06 11.47
N PHE A 16 -3.07 2.19 11.45
CA PHE A 16 -2.49 1.57 12.65
C PHE A 16 -0.97 1.32 12.56
N GLY A 17 -0.39 0.82 13.65
CA GLY A 17 0.99 0.36 13.69
C GLY A 17 2.03 1.46 13.58
N LYS A 18 3.29 1.06 13.37
CA LYS A 18 4.46 1.96 13.33
C LYS A 18 4.39 3.02 12.22
N TYR A 19 3.71 2.70 11.12
CA TYR A 19 3.60 3.57 9.94
C TYR A 19 2.25 4.30 9.85
N LYS A 20 1.51 4.38 10.96
CA LYS A 20 0.23 5.10 11.00
C LYS A 20 0.38 6.51 10.44
N GLY A 21 -0.55 6.89 9.55
CA GLY A 21 -0.56 8.19 8.87
C GLY A 21 0.28 8.26 7.59
N ARG A 22 1.15 7.28 7.30
CA ARG A 22 1.84 7.19 6.00
C ARG A 22 0.94 6.59 4.94
N MET A 23 1.16 6.92 3.67
CA MET A 23 0.44 6.28 2.57
C MET A 23 0.90 4.84 2.37
N LEU A 24 0.01 3.97 1.89
CA LEU A 24 0.34 2.56 1.63
C LEU A 24 1.57 2.42 0.73
N ILE A 25 1.65 3.19 -0.36
CA ILE A 25 2.80 3.14 -1.28
C ILE A 25 4.15 3.52 -0.63
N ASP A 26 4.13 4.24 0.49
CA ASP A 26 5.32 4.64 1.25
C ASP A 26 5.74 3.60 2.30
N LEU A 27 4.95 2.54 2.49
CA LEU A 27 5.32 1.44 3.39
C LEU A 27 6.59 0.75 2.90
N PRO A 28 7.51 0.36 3.80
CA PRO A 28 8.61 -0.50 3.40
C PRO A 28 8.12 -1.88 2.94
N GLU A 29 8.81 -2.48 1.97
CA GLU A 29 8.43 -3.78 1.42
C GLU A 29 8.48 -4.87 2.50
N GLU A 30 9.50 -4.85 3.35
CA GLU A 30 9.67 -5.80 4.45
C GLU A 30 8.50 -5.77 5.45
N TYR A 31 7.87 -4.60 5.62
CA TYR A 31 6.72 -4.46 6.49
C TYR A 31 5.50 -5.18 5.90
N LEU A 32 5.27 -5.02 4.59
CA LEU A 32 4.18 -5.70 3.89
C LEU A 32 4.45 -7.21 3.78
N LEU A 33 5.70 -7.60 3.55
CA LEU A 33 6.12 -8.99 3.50
C LEU A 33 5.94 -9.69 4.86
N TRP A 34 6.09 -8.96 5.97
CA TRP A 34 5.79 -9.50 7.31
C TRP A 34 4.31 -9.91 7.44
N PHE A 35 3.36 -9.12 6.94
CA PHE A 35 1.93 -9.51 6.91
C PHE A 35 1.71 -10.73 6.02
N ALA A 36 2.34 -10.76 4.84
CA ALA A 36 2.26 -11.90 3.93
C ALA A 36 2.82 -13.20 4.54
N ARG A 37 3.95 -13.12 5.26
CA ARG A 37 4.57 -14.26 5.96
C ARG A 37 3.76 -14.73 7.16
N LYS A 38 3.17 -13.80 7.91
CA LYS A 38 2.23 -14.13 8.99
C LYS A 38 0.93 -14.75 8.44
N GLY A 39 0.65 -14.55 7.16
CA GLY A 39 -0.53 -15.07 6.47
C GLY A 39 -1.80 -14.26 6.72
N GLU A 40 -1.68 -13.06 7.28
CA GLU A 40 -2.84 -12.29 7.74
C GLU A 40 -2.65 -10.81 7.43
N PHE A 41 -3.31 -10.34 6.37
CA PHE A 41 -3.56 -8.92 6.16
C PHE A 41 -4.85 -8.50 6.89
N PRO A 42 -5.03 -7.20 7.21
CA PRO A 42 -6.29 -6.71 7.76
C PRO A 42 -7.48 -7.10 6.88
N ALA A 43 -8.62 -7.42 7.48
CA ALA A 43 -9.81 -7.76 6.71
C ALA A 43 -10.33 -6.57 5.87
N GLY A 44 -11.00 -6.90 4.76
CA GLY A 44 -11.64 -5.95 3.87
C GLY A 44 -10.67 -5.17 2.98
N ARG A 45 -11.15 -4.02 2.50
CA ARG A 45 -10.50 -3.24 1.44
C ARG A 45 -9.05 -2.84 1.77
N LEU A 46 -8.74 -2.59 3.03
CA LEU A 46 -7.38 -2.22 3.44
C LEU A 46 -6.37 -3.35 3.19
N GLY A 47 -6.72 -4.59 3.53
CA GLY A 47 -5.84 -5.73 3.31
C GLY A 47 -5.62 -6.04 1.84
N GLU A 48 -6.67 -5.88 1.01
CA GLU A 48 -6.55 -5.98 -0.45
C GLU A 48 -5.55 -4.95 -0.99
N LEU A 49 -5.68 -3.67 -0.56
CA LEU A 49 -4.77 -2.61 -0.97
C LEU A 49 -3.33 -2.85 -0.48
N MET A 50 -3.15 -3.39 0.72
CA MET A 50 -1.83 -3.77 1.22
C MET A 50 -1.19 -4.90 0.41
N GLN A 51 -1.96 -5.91 -0.01
CA GLN A 51 -1.50 -6.98 -0.88
C GLN A 51 -1.10 -6.46 -2.26
N ILE A 52 -1.93 -5.59 -2.86
CA ILE A 52 -1.62 -4.94 -4.14
C ILE A 52 -0.35 -4.08 -4.00
N THR A 53 -0.21 -3.35 -2.90
CA THR A 53 1.00 -2.54 -2.63
C THR A 53 2.25 -3.41 -2.56
N LEU A 54 2.17 -4.60 -1.95
CA LEU A 54 3.29 -5.55 -1.90
C LEU A 54 3.66 -6.02 -3.31
N ALA A 55 2.68 -6.44 -4.10
CA ALA A 55 2.91 -6.86 -5.48
C ALA A 55 3.57 -5.75 -6.31
N VAL A 56 3.05 -4.51 -6.24
CA VAL A 56 3.63 -3.35 -6.92
C VAL A 56 5.10 -3.13 -6.55
N LYS A 57 5.47 -3.35 -5.28
CA LYS A 57 6.85 -3.17 -4.81
C LYS A 57 7.78 -4.28 -5.28
N MET A 58 7.35 -5.53 -5.17
CA MET A 58 8.13 -6.68 -5.64
C MET A 58 8.42 -6.61 -7.14
N GLU A 59 7.48 -6.10 -7.93
CA GLU A 59 7.64 -5.89 -9.38
C GLU A 59 8.40 -4.59 -9.74
N GLY A 60 8.78 -3.77 -8.76
CA GLY A 60 9.49 -2.50 -9.00
C GLY A 60 8.63 -1.39 -9.62
N LEU A 61 7.30 -1.50 -9.58
CA LEU A 61 6.35 -0.59 -10.24
C LEU A 61 5.97 0.65 -9.42
N GLN A 62 6.59 0.85 -8.24
CA GLN A 62 6.32 2.01 -7.38
C GLN A 62 6.47 3.37 -8.07
N GLY A 63 7.31 3.46 -9.10
CA GLY A 63 7.52 4.67 -9.90
C GLY A 63 6.28 5.11 -10.67
N LEU A 64 5.38 4.17 -11.00
CA LEU A 64 4.11 4.47 -11.67
C LEU A 64 3.04 4.96 -10.70
N VAL A 65 3.14 4.57 -9.43
CA VAL A 65 2.12 4.83 -8.41
C VAL A 65 2.40 6.11 -7.64
N LYS A 66 3.66 6.39 -7.30
CA LYS A 66 4.06 7.60 -6.56
C LYS A 66 3.57 8.92 -7.18
N PRO A 67 3.56 9.10 -8.53
CA PRO A 67 3.02 10.30 -9.16
C PRO A 67 1.51 10.49 -9.02
N LEU A 68 0.76 9.43 -8.66
CA LEU A 68 -0.70 9.48 -8.50
C LEU A 68 -1.14 10.06 -7.14
N ARG A 69 -0.20 10.48 -6.31
CA ARG A 69 -0.49 11.14 -5.03
C ARG A 69 -1.18 12.47 -5.28
N ARG A 70 -2.27 12.70 -4.56
CA ARG A 70 -2.93 14.00 -4.53
C ARG A 70 -2.03 15.00 -3.81
N PRO A 71 -1.97 16.26 -4.26
CA PRO A 71 -1.34 17.33 -3.50
C PRO A 71 -1.98 17.36 -2.11
N GLN A 72 -1.16 17.31 -1.06
CA GLN A 72 -1.66 17.64 0.28
C GLN A 72 -1.88 19.16 0.30
N PRO A 73 -3.07 19.64 0.70
CA PRO A 73 -3.33 21.06 0.88
C PRO A 73 -2.46 21.65 2.01
#